data_AF-A0A7G8VEN8-F1
#
_entry.id   AF-A0A7G8VEN8-F1
#
_cell.length_a   1.000
_cell.length_b   1.000
_cell.length_c   1.000
_cell.angle_alpha   90.00
_cell.angle_beta   90.00
_cell.angle_gamma   90.00
#
_symmetry.space_group_name_H-M   'P 1'
#
loop_
_entity.id
_entity.type
_entity.pdbx_description
1 polymer ?
#
loop_
_entity_poly.entity_id
_entity_poly.type
_entity_poly.pdbx_seq_one_letter_code
_entity_poly.pdbx_strand_id
1 'polypeptide(L)' 'MDTARLDIAVPAGWKCWIELKRTPSGTYAGIAELSLSGIPRCALVITQQLSWDAAVERATLRAGHFVRQWGPAREH' A
#
# COMPACT_ATOMS: atom_id res chain seq x y z
N MET A 1 -20.68 3.37 2.84
CA MET A 1 -19.49 2.82 3.54
C MET A 1 -18.37 3.77 3.20
N ASP A 2 -17.81 4.44 4.19
CA ASP A 2 -16.75 5.42 3.95
C ASP A 2 -15.45 4.71 3.60
N THR A 3 -14.94 5.05 2.44
CA THR A 3 -13.67 4.60 1.92
C THR A 3 -12.73 5.78 2.01
N ALA A 4 -11.53 5.57 2.54
CA ALA A 4 -10.54 6.62 2.68
C ALA A 4 -9.28 6.25 1.88
N ARG A 5 -8.82 7.22 1.09
CA ARG A 5 -7.66 7.11 0.21
C ARG A 5 -6.51 7.92 0.79
N LEU A 6 -5.34 7.30 0.85
CA LEU A 6 -4.11 7.90 1.39
C LEU A 6 -2.95 7.64 0.43
N ASP A 7 -2.04 8.59 0.32
CA ASP A 7 -0.75 8.34 -0.32
C ASP A 7 0.25 7.77 0.70
N ILE A 8 1.01 6.77 0.28
CA ILE A 8 2.04 6.12 1.09
C ILE A 8 3.40 6.55 0.57
N ALA A 9 4.25 7.03 1.49
CA ALA A 9 5.62 7.42 1.17
C ALA A 9 6.42 6.21 0.65
N VAL A 10 6.97 6.35 -0.55
CA VAL A 10 7.82 5.37 -1.22
C VAL A 10 9.00 6.08 -1.91
N PRO A 11 10.10 5.36 -2.20
CA PRO A 11 11.26 5.92 -2.91
C PRO A 11 10.90 6.61 -4.23
N ALA A 12 11.78 7.52 -4.67
CA ALA A 12 11.59 8.29 -5.90
C ALA A 12 11.33 7.39 -7.13
N GLY A 13 10.51 7.88 -8.06
CA GLY A 13 10.03 7.13 -9.22
C GLY A 13 8.84 6.21 -8.94
N TRP A 14 8.68 5.76 -7.69
CA TRP A 14 7.49 5.04 -7.27
C TRP A 14 6.40 5.97 -6.76
N LYS A 15 5.16 5.56 -6.95
CA LYS A 15 3.99 6.12 -6.27
C LYS A 15 3.19 4.99 -5.66
N CYS A 16 2.70 5.21 -4.45
CA CYS A 16 1.81 4.27 -3.79
C CYS A 16 0.64 5.02 -3.18
N TRP A 17 -0.56 4.53 -3.43
CA TRP A 17 -1.77 4.96 -2.74
C TRP A 17 -2.50 3.76 -2.19
N ILE A 18 -3.16 3.92 -1.06
CA ILE A 18 -3.99 2.91 -0.43
C ILE A 18 -5.42 3.41 -0.33
N GLU A 19 -6.35 2.51 -0.62
CA GLU A 19 -7.76 2.69 -0.35
C GLU A 19 -8.18 1.69 0.72
N LEU A 20 -8.64 2.21 1.87
CA LEU A 20 -9.10 1.43 3.00
C LEU A 20 -10.60 1.65 3.24
N LYS A 21 -11.27 0.56 3.59
CA LYS A 21 -12.67 0.56 4.02
C LYS A 21 -12.81 -0.09 5.40
N ARG A 22 -13.69 0.46 6.22
CA ARG A 22 -14.13 -0.20 7.45
C ARG A 22 -15.17 -1.28 7.11
N THR A 23 -14.96 -2.49 7.59
CA THR A 23 -15.89 -3.61 7.40
C THR A 23 -17.06 -3.52 8.39
N PRO A 24 -18.17 -4.24 8.15
CA PRO A 24 -19.27 -4.32 9.12
C PRO A 24 -18.86 -4.85 10.51
N SER A 25 -17.82 -5.70 10.57
CA SER A 25 -17.23 -6.21 11.81
C SER A 25 -16.34 -5.20 12.54
N GLY A 26 -16.17 -3.99 12.02
CA GLY A 26 -15.37 -2.93 12.62
C GLY A 26 -13.87 -2.98 12.30
N THR A 27 -13.40 -4.01 11.57
CA THR A 27 -12.01 -4.12 11.07
C THR A 27 -11.79 -3.26 9.82
N TYR A 28 -10.54 -3.14 9.38
CA TYR A 28 -10.15 -2.36 8.20
C TYR A 28 -9.49 -3.26 7.16
N ALA A 29 -9.89 -3.13 5.90
CA ALA A 29 -9.32 -3.89 4.78
C ALA A 29 -9.26 -3.00 3.54
N GLY A 30 -8.46 -3.37 2.54
CA GLY A 30 -8.32 -2.52 1.36
C GLY A 30 -7.31 -3.00 0.35
N ILE A 31 -6.97 -2.10 -0.58
CA ILE A 31 -6.00 -2.34 -1.65
C ILE A 31 -5.04 -1.16 -1.68
N ALA A 32 -3.74 -1.45 -1.79
CA ALA A 32 -2.74 -0.45 -2.12
C ALA A 32 -2.22 -0.69 -3.54
N GLU A 33 -2.22 0.33 -4.37
CA GLU A 33 -1.64 0.26 -5.71
C GLU A 33 -0.25 0.88 -5.72
N LEU A 34 0.67 0.24 -6.42
CA LEU A 34 2.02 0.71 -6.68
C LEU A 34 2.19 0.93 -8.18
N SER A 35 2.70 2.09 -8.53
CA SER A 35 3.11 2.42 -9.89
C SER A 35 4.57 2.89 -9.92
N LEU A 36 5.25 2.62 -11.01
CA LEU A 36 6.61 3.09 -11.30
C LEU A 36 6.56 3.91 -12.57
N SER A 37 6.97 5.18 -12.49
CA SER A 37 6.91 6.13 -13.61
C SER A 37 5.51 6.24 -14.24
N GLY A 38 4.47 6.17 -13.41
CA GLY A 38 3.06 6.24 -13.83
C GLY A 38 2.49 4.94 -14.37
N ILE A 39 3.27 3.86 -14.48
CA ILE A 39 2.81 2.55 -14.95
C ILE A 39 2.46 1.69 -13.72
N PRO A 40 1.21 1.20 -13.57
CA PRO A 40 0.85 0.27 -12.50
C PRO A 40 1.71 -1.00 -12.54
N ARG A 41 2.24 -1.39 -11.39
CA ARG A 41 3.13 -2.57 -11.23
C ARG A 41 2.58 -3.61 -10.28
N CYS A 42 1.84 -3.19 -9.26
CA CYS A 42 1.33 -4.11 -8.24
C CYS A 42 0.07 -3.55 -7.57
N ALA A 43 -0.88 -4.43 -7.27
CA ALA A 43 -1.94 -4.19 -6.32
C ALA A 43 -1.72 -5.11 -5.11
N LEU A 44 -1.52 -4.52 -3.93
CA LEU A 44 -1.37 -5.20 -2.66
C LEU A 44 -2.72 -5.28 -1.97
N VAL A 45 -3.20 -6.49 -1.73
CA VAL A 45 -4.41 -6.69 -0.92
C VAL A 45 -4.05 -6.61 0.56
N ILE A 46 -4.71 -5.70 1.28
CA ILE A 46 -4.62 -5.57 2.72
C ILE A 46 -5.82 -6.32 3.32
N THR A 47 -5.53 -7.50 3.87
CA THR A 47 -6.52 -8.29 4.60
C THR A 47 -6.94 -7.57 5.89
N GLN A 48 -8.02 -8.05 6.50
CA GLN A 48 -8.61 -7.45 7.70
C GLN A 48 -7.58 -7.18 8.80
N GLN A 49 -7.46 -5.92 9.19
CA GLN A 49 -6.69 -5.44 10.33
C GLN A 49 -7.62 -4.91 11.43
N LEU A 50 -7.20 -5.02 12.67
CA LEU A 50 -8.01 -4.64 13.83
C LEU A 50 -8.19 -3.12 13.97
N SER A 51 -7.28 -2.32 13.40
CA SER A 51 -7.34 -0.86 13.44
C SER A 51 -6.95 -0.25 12.10
N TRP A 52 -7.32 1.03 11.92
CA TRP A 52 -6.91 1.84 10.79
C TRP A 52 -5.39 1.92 10.68
N ASP A 53 -4.72 2.26 11.78
CA ASP A 53 -3.27 2.41 11.82
C ASP A 53 -2.56 1.10 11.47
N ALA A 54 -3.05 -0.04 11.95
CA ALA A 54 -2.50 -1.35 11.59
C ALA A 54 -2.63 -1.64 10.08
N ALA A 55 -3.73 -1.21 9.45
CA ALA A 55 -3.92 -1.33 8.00
C ALA A 55 -2.95 -0.45 7.21
N VAL A 56 -2.74 0.80 7.65
CA VAL A 56 -1.79 1.74 7.04
C VAL A 56 -0.35 1.25 7.22
N GLU A 57 0.02 0.79 8.41
CA GLU A 57 1.35 0.24 8.70
C GLU A 57 1.61 -1.02 7.86
N ARG A 58 0.63 -1.93 7.77
CA ARG A 58 0.74 -3.14 6.96
C ARG A 58 0.98 -2.83 5.49
N ALA A 59 0.27 -1.85 4.95
CA ALA A 59 0.42 -1.41 3.57
C ALA A 59 1.77 -0.73 3.33
N THR A 60 2.18 0.16 4.23
CA THR A 60 3.49 0.84 4.18
C THR A 60 4.63 -0.18 4.16
N LEU A 61 4.59 -1.17 5.06
CA LEU A 61 5.58 -2.22 5.13
C LEU A 61 5.62 -3.06 3.84
N ARG A 62 4.44 -3.48 3.33
CA ARG A 62 4.35 -4.30 2.11
C ARG A 62 4.78 -3.54 0.86
N ALA A 63 4.38 -2.27 0.73
CA ALA A 63 4.82 -1.40 -0.34
C ALA A 63 6.33 -1.22 -0.33
N GLY A 64 6.92 -0.94 0.84
CA GLY A 64 8.37 -0.85 1.00
C GLY A 64 9.10 -2.15 0.63
N HIS A 65 8.56 -3.31 0.99
CA HIS A 65 9.13 -4.59 0.55
C HIS A 65 9.07 -4.77 -0.96
N PHE A 66 7.93 -4.47 -1.59
CA PHE A 66 7.78 -4.58 -3.03
C PHE A 66 8.78 -3.67 -3.76
N VAL A 67 8.86 -2.40 -3.37
CA VAL A 67 9.80 -1.45 -4.00
C VAL A 67 11.26 -1.89 -3.83
N ARG A 68 11.65 -2.44 -2.66
CA ARG A 68 13.01 -2.96 -2.48
C ARG A 68 13.33 -4.15 -3.37
N GLN A 69 12.36 -5.01 -3.63
CA GLN A 69 12.55 -6.22 -4.44
C GLN A 69 12.49 -5.94 -5.94
N TRP A 70 11.71 -4.93 -6.37
CA TRP A 70 11.47 -4.59 -7.78
C TRP A 70 12.08 -3.26 -8.24
N GLY A 71 12.72 -2.52 -7.34
CA GLY A 71 13.56 -1.39 -7.69
C GLY A 71 14.83 -1.87 -8.40
N PRO A 72 15.51 -1.00 -9.17
CA PRO A 72 16.79 -1.34 -9.77
C PRO A 72 17.70 -1.89 -8.67
N ALA A 73 18.29 -3.06 -8.91
CA ALA A 73 19.33 -3.60 -8.04
C ALA A 73 20.35 -2.49 -7.85
N ARG A 74 20.71 -2.21 -6.59
CA ARG A 74 21.83 -1.29 -6.32
C ARG A 74 23.04 -1.92 -7.01
N GLU A 75 23.45 -1.38 -8.14
CA GLU A 75 24.76 -1.69 -8.71
C GLU A 75 25.77 -1.27 -7.66
N HIS A 76 26.49 -2.26 -7.10
CA HIS A 76 27.62 -2.05 -6.21
C HIS A 76 28.85 -1.65 -7.03
#